data_AF-X0JXY9-F1
#
_entry.id   AF-X0JXY9-F1
#
_cell.length_a   1.000
_cell.length_b   1.000
_cell.length_c   1.000
_cell.angle_alpha   90.00
_cell.angle_beta   90.00
_cell.angle_gamma   90.00
#
_symmetry.space_group_name_H-M   'P 1'
#
loop_
_entity.id
_entity.type
_entity.pdbx_description
1 polymer ?
#
loop_
_entity_poly.entity_id
_entity_poly.type
_entity_poly.pdbx_seq_one_letter_code
_entity_poly.pdbx_strand_id
1 'polypeptide(L)'
;MTHARNDDPPNPHGEDRGLLEHGHDYDDDYFGVGDDDYSSGNASADLGKASGKVEADGQPRTPGRVRFDLTPEIVGVSNGEAFGGFADRERRSSDDAYFDVEEVTSPGRAHRVPLLTDIEAPSVALANSMGDPSEQAEHEMNRPKSGLKSAFMNMANSIIGAGIIGQPYAVRQAGLVGGILLLVGLTVVVDWTICLIVINSKLSGTSHFQGTVEHCFGHSGLIAISVAQWVFAFGGMVAYGVIVGDTIPHVLVAVWPNLSNVPVIGLLANRQVAIAVFVMGIAYPLTLYRDISKLAKASTFALVGMVVIVLTILIQGILTPSSERGSFTPSLLLFNGGFFQAIGVISFAFVCHHNSLLIYGSLKTPTIDNFSRVTHYSTGISMVFCLVLALGGFLTFGDKTLGNVLNNFPADNTMVNIARLCFGLNMLTTLPLEAFVCREVMLTYFFPDEPFNMNRHLLFSTSLVASALVLSLVTCDLGAVFELVGATSAVAMAYILPPLCYMKLTTRSWRTYMAGAVVVFGMIVMVISVIQAVQKMINSKDGPAQCV
;
A
#
# COMPACT_ATOMS: atom_id res chain seq x y z
N MET A 1 -60.83 -28.03 -61.95
CA MET A 1 -59.43 -27.83 -61.55
C MET A 1 -59.46 -27.33 -60.10
N THR A 2 -59.45 -28.21 -59.10
CA THR A 2 -58.27 -28.79 -58.40
C THR A 2 -57.42 -27.69 -57.73
N HIS A 3 -57.07 -27.66 -56.44
CA HIS A 3 -57.20 -28.60 -55.33
C HIS A 3 -56.73 -27.91 -54.00
N ALA A 4 -57.31 -28.32 -52.85
CA ALA A 4 -56.70 -28.50 -51.50
C ALA A 4 -56.12 -27.29 -50.69
N ARG A 5 -56.64 -26.96 -49.47
CA ARG A 5 -56.49 -27.60 -48.11
C ARG A 5 -55.12 -27.28 -47.45
N ASN A 6 -54.94 -26.87 -46.19
CA ASN A 6 -55.63 -26.97 -44.87
C ASN A 6 -55.23 -25.71 -44.02
N ASP A 7 -56.07 -25.02 -43.25
CA ASP A 7 -56.74 -25.34 -41.96
C ASP A 7 -55.80 -25.44 -40.72
N ASP A 8 -55.72 -24.35 -39.94
CA ASP A 8 -55.59 -24.35 -38.46
C ASP A 8 -56.95 -24.77 -37.84
N PRO A 9 -57.13 -25.33 -36.59
CA PRO A 9 -56.82 -24.70 -35.28
C PRO A 9 -56.66 -25.71 -34.06
N PRO A 10 -57.03 -25.45 -32.77
CA PRO A 10 -56.34 -24.67 -31.72
C PRO A 10 -56.13 -25.38 -30.32
N ASN A 11 -55.15 -24.90 -29.54
CA ASN A 11 -55.00 -24.86 -28.03
C ASN A 11 -55.09 -26.19 -27.20
N PRO A 12 -54.77 -26.27 -25.88
CA PRO A 12 -53.99 -25.43 -24.93
C PRO A 12 -52.94 -26.24 -24.09
N HIS A 13 -52.05 -25.56 -23.33
CA HIS A 13 -51.49 -25.93 -21.99
C HIS A 13 -50.02 -25.48 -21.77
N GLY A 14 -49.79 -24.75 -20.66
CA GLY A 14 -48.51 -24.50 -19.97
C GLY A 14 -47.73 -23.27 -20.48
N GLU A 15 -47.73 -22.08 -19.85
CA GLU A 15 -47.14 -21.72 -18.53
C GLU A 15 -45.73 -22.33 -18.38
N ASP A 16 -44.62 -21.61 -18.16
CA ASP A 16 -44.34 -20.22 -17.74
C ASP A 16 -42.94 -19.82 -18.26
N ARG A 17 -42.74 -18.61 -18.83
CA ARG A 17 -42.20 -17.39 -18.17
C ARG A 17 -40.93 -17.67 -17.35
N GLY A 18 -39.78 -17.06 -17.65
CA GLY A 18 -39.55 -15.61 -17.75
C GLY A 18 -39.46 -15.00 -16.34
N LEU A 19 -38.67 -13.98 -16.01
CA LEU A 19 -38.05 -12.95 -16.82
C LEU A 19 -37.11 -12.11 -15.92
N LEU A 20 -36.29 -11.31 -16.59
CA LEU A 20 -35.58 -10.15 -16.06
C LEU A 20 -36.55 -8.98 -15.83
N GLU A 21 -36.18 -8.12 -14.87
CA GLU A 21 -36.14 -6.65 -14.96
C GLU A 21 -37.44 -5.83 -15.03
N HIS A 22 -37.68 -4.99 -14.00
CA HIS A 22 -37.60 -3.52 -14.04
C HIS A 22 -38.23 -2.92 -12.75
N GLY A 23 -37.66 -1.82 -12.24
CA GLY A 23 -38.15 -1.10 -11.05
C GLY A 23 -38.94 0.19 -11.35
N HIS A 24 -39.54 0.78 -10.31
CA HIS A 24 -39.52 2.21 -9.94
C HIS A 24 -40.37 2.49 -8.67
N ASP A 25 -39.80 3.33 -7.77
CA ASP A 25 -40.31 4.29 -6.77
C ASP A 25 -41.66 4.13 -6.03
N TYR A 26 -41.64 4.24 -4.68
CA TYR A 26 -41.98 5.46 -3.89
C TYR A 26 -41.95 5.18 -2.36
N ASP A 27 -41.20 6.04 -1.65
CA ASP A 27 -41.32 6.67 -0.31
C ASP A 27 -41.98 6.04 0.94
N ASP A 28 -41.31 6.40 2.05
CA ASP A 28 -41.74 6.75 3.42
C ASP A 28 -41.88 5.71 4.56
N ASP A 29 -40.98 5.91 5.54
CA ASP A 29 -41.16 5.99 7.00
C ASP A 29 -41.88 4.87 7.78
N TYR A 30 -41.12 4.16 8.65
CA TYR A 30 -41.39 4.19 10.11
C TYR A 30 -40.23 3.59 10.94
N PHE A 31 -39.73 4.39 11.88
CA PHE A 31 -38.88 3.96 13.00
C PHE A 31 -39.74 3.28 14.08
N GLY A 32 -39.28 2.16 14.64
CA GLY A 32 -39.91 1.50 15.78
C GLY A 32 -38.87 0.93 16.73
N VAL A 33 -38.65 1.63 17.84
CA VAL A 33 -37.90 1.22 19.04
C VAL A 33 -38.77 0.27 19.87
N GLY A 34 -38.16 -0.73 20.51
CA GLY A 34 -38.81 -1.56 21.52
C GLY A 34 -37.82 -2.52 22.16
N ASP A 35 -37.34 -2.13 23.35
CA ASP A 35 -36.58 -2.92 24.31
C ASP A 35 -37.43 -4.04 24.96
N ASP A 36 -36.76 -4.78 25.85
CA ASP A 36 -37.28 -5.69 26.90
C ASP A 36 -37.25 -7.20 26.54
N ASP A 37 -36.88 -8.14 27.41
CA ASP A 37 -36.02 -8.18 28.59
C ASP A 37 -35.93 -9.68 29.01
N TYR A 38 -34.93 -10.01 29.84
CA TYR A 38 -34.85 -11.15 30.77
C TYR A 38 -34.82 -12.65 30.33
N SER A 39 -33.69 -13.24 30.75
CA SER A 39 -33.57 -14.40 31.66
C SER A 39 -33.55 -15.84 31.13
N SER A 40 -32.33 -16.36 31.02
CA SER A 40 -31.78 -17.53 31.72
C SER A 40 -32.71 -18.49 32.49
N GLY A 41 -32.50 -19.80 32.28
CA GLY A 41 -32.76 -20.85 33.27
C GLY A 41 -32.75 -22.28 32.72
N ASN A 42 -31.64 -23.02 32.97
CA ASN A 42 -31.50 -24.45 33.35
C ASN A 42 -32.58 -25.49 32.98
N ALA A 43 -32.33 -26.79 32.79
CA ALA A 43 -31.17 -27.70 32.73
C ALA A 43 -31.77 -29.13 32.63
N SER A 44 -30.93 -30.12 32.32
CA SER A 44 -31.08 -31.57 32.63
C SER A 44 -32.01 -32.38 31.71
N ALA A 45 -31.48 -33.23 30.81
CA ALA A 45 -30.85 -34.55 31.03
C ALA A 45 -31.87 -35.70 31.13
N ASP A 46 -31.84 -36.63 30.17
CA ASP A 46 -32.06 -38.04 30.47
C ASP A 46 -31.32 -38.97 29.51
N LEU A 47 -30.81 -40.07 30.07
CA LEU A 47 -29.94 -41.09 29.46
C LEU A 47 -30.74 -42.38 29.26
N GLY A 48 -30.60 -43.04 28.11
CA GLY A 48 -31.10 -44.39 27.89
C GLY A 48 -30.36 -45.13 26.77
N LYS A 49 -29.50 -46.07 27.14
CA LYS A 49 -28.74 -46.98 26.26
C LYS A 49 -29.63 -48.13 25.75
N ALA A 50 -29.49 -48.52 24.48
CA ALA A 50 -29.51 -49.93 24.03
C ALA A 50 -28.91 -50.09 22.61
N SER A 51 -28.34 -51.27 22.39
CA SER A 51 -27.39 -51.71 21.35
C SER A 51 -28.01 -52.09 20.00
N GLY A 52 -27.25 -51.97 18.90
CA GLY A 52 -27.49 -52.71 17.64
C GLY A 52 -26.96 -52.02 16.38
N LYS A 53 -25.90 -52.58 15.76
CA LYS A 53 -25.40 -52.20 14.41
C LYS A 53 -26.33 -52.76 13.31
N VAL A 54 -26.53 -52.01 12.21
CA VAL A 54 -26.30 -52.39 10.78
C VAL A 54 -26.79 -51.26 9.83
N GLU A 55 -25.87 -50.86 8.94
CA GLU A 55 -25.93 -50.21 7.60
C GLU A 55 -26.87 -49.04 7.20
N ALA A 56 -26.21 -47.92 6.88
CA ALA A 56 -26.26 -47.07 5.67
C ALA A 56 -27.58 -46.83 4.91
N ASP A 57 -28.00 -45.55 4.84
CA ASP A 57 -28.22 -44.86 3.55
C ASP A 57 -28.33 -43.31 3.71
N GLY A 58 -27.86 -42.57 2.69
CA GLY A 58 -28.36 -41.23 2.32
C GLY A 58 -27.87 -39.97 3.05
N GLN A 59 -26.69 -39.43 2.69
CA GLN A 59 -26.44 -37.97 2.77
C GLN A 59 -26.62 -37.32 1.38
N PRO A 60 -27.24 -36.13 1.29
CA PRO A 60 -27.56 -35.49 0.03
C PRO A 60 -26.32 -34.96 -0.71
N ARG A 61 -26.29 -35.24 -2.01
CA ARG A 61 -25.22 -34.91 -2.96
C ARG A 61 -25.16 -33.41 -3.26
N THR A 62 -23.98 -32.82 -3.21
CA THR A 62 -23.64 -31.59 -3.96
C THR A 62 -22.67 -31.96 -5.09
N PRO A 63 -22.93 -31.61 -6.35
CA PRO A 63 -22.06 -32.00 -7.47
C PRO A 63 -20.90 -31.01 -7.61
N GLY A 64 -19.65 -31.51 -7.75
CA GLY A 64 -18.57 -30.72 -8.36
C GLY A 64 -17.20 -30.66 -7.67
N ARG A 65 -16.74 -31.67 -6.92
CA ARG A 65 -15.33 -31.74 -6.49
C ARG A 65 -14.66 -33.04 -6.95
N VAL A 66 -13.68 -32.93 -7.85
CA VAL A 66 -12.77 -34.01 -8.23
C VAL A 66 -11.81 -34.23 -7.06
N ARG A 67 -11.71 -35.48 -6.58
CA ARG A 67 -10.76 -35.89 -5.53
C ARG A 67 -9.67 -36.72 -6.19
N PHE A 68 -8.40 -36.32 -6.04
CA PHE A 68 -7.27 -37.16 -6.41
C PHE A 68 -6.97 -38.11 -5.24
N ASP A 69 -7.03 -39.42 -5.49
CA ASP A 69 -6.49 -40.44 -4.58
C ASP A 69 -5.00 -40.63 -4.89
N LEU A 70 -4.15 -40.36 -3.90
CA LEU A 70 -2.73 -40.72 -3.92
C LEU A 70 -2.51 -41.80 -2.87
N THR A 71 -2.61 -43.06 -3.30
CA THR A 71 -2.03 -44.20 -2.58
C THR A 71 -1.25 -45.04 -3.58
N PRO A 72 0.08 -45.17 -3.47
CA PRO A 72 0.84 -46.08 -4.31
C PRO A 72 0.60 -47.51 -3.83
N GLU A 73 0.07 -48.35 -4.72
CA GLU A 73 -0.07 -49.79 -4.56
C GLU A 73 1.33 -50.42 -4.71
N ILE A 74 1.85 -51.04 -3.65
CA ILE A 74 3.10 -51.82 -3.70
C ILE A 74 2.74 -53.21 -4.25
N VAL A 75 3.02 -53.43 -5.53
CA VAL A 75 2.93 -54.76 -6.16
C VAL A 75 4.13 -55.59 -5.71
N GLY A 76 3.89 -56.56 -4.83
CA GLY A 76 4.87 -57.59 -4.47
C GLY A 76 4.95 -58.67 -5.56
N VAL A 77 6.16 -58.98 -6.02
CA VAL A 77 6.42 -60.11 -6.93
C VAL A 77 7.44 -61.06 -6.30
N SER A 78 6.91 -62.22 -5.88
CA SER A 78 7.42 -63.59 -5.97
C SER A 78 8.93 -63.90 -5.83
N ASN A 79 9.21 -64.78 -4.85
CA ASN A 79 10.45 -65.52 -4.62
C ASN A 79 11.00 -66.28 -5.85
N GLY A 80 12.33 -66.36 -5.92
CA GLY A 80 13.10 -67.33 -6.70
C GLY A 80 14.48 -67.56 -6.05
N GLU A 81 14.77 -68.81 -5.72
CA GLU A 81 15.97 -69.30 -5.04
C GLU A 81 17.24 -69.22 -5.91
N ALA A 82 18.42 -69.07 -5.29
CA ALA A 82 19.55 -70.01 -5.38
C ALA A 82 20.93 -69.37 -5.05
N PHE A 83 21.64 -70.06 -4.15
CA PHE A 83 23.09 -70.33 -4.13
C PHE A 83 24.13 -69.20 -4.27
N GLY A 84 24.96 -69.08 -3.21
CA GLY A 84 26.36 -69.52 -3.34
C GLY A 84 27.45 -68.47 -3.14
N GLY A 85 28.18 -68.61 -2.02
CA GLY A 85 29.64 -68.66 -2.07
C GLY A 85 30.44 -67.48 -1.52
N PHE A 86 31.28 -67.80 -0.53
CA PHE A 86 32.71 -67.44 -0.36
C PHE A 86 33.16 -66.00 -0.67
N ALA A 87 34.08 -65.36 0.04
CA ALA A 87 34.85 -65.56 1.26
C ALA A 87 35.78 -64.33 1.32
N ASP A 88 36.48 -64.20 2.44
CA ASP A 88 37.77 -63.50 2.56
C ASP A 88 37.75 -61.95 2.57
N ARG A 89 38.53 -61.25 3.40
CA ARG A 89 39.44 -61.62 4.50
C ARG A 89 40.01 -60.32 5.09
N GLU A 90 40.07 -60.28 6.43
CA GLU A 90 41.08 -59.63 7.30
C GLU A 90 41.31 -58.09 7.27
N ARG A 91 41.04 -57.42 8.41
CA ARG A 91 42.00 -57.02 9.50
C ARG A 91 42.50 -55.57 9.29
N ARG A 92 42.68 -54.71 10.29
CA ARG A 92 42.87 -54.88 11.74
C ARG A 92 42.81 -53.51 12.44
N SER A 93 42.40 -53.55 13.73
CA SER A 93 42.85 -52.73 14.89
C SER A 93 42.61 -51.21 14.85
N SER A 94 42.23 -50.51 15.91
CA SER A 94 42.22 -50.72 17.38
C SER A 94 41.62 -49.40 17.94
N ASP A 95 40.85 -49.24 19.03
CA ASP A 95 40.79 -49.89 20.33
C ASP A 95 39.40 -49.70 21.01
N ASP A 96 38.95 -50.77 21.67
CA ASP A 96 38.30 -50.93 22.98
C ASP A 96 37.45 -49.80 23.62
N ALA A 97 36.17 -50.10 23.92
CA ALA A 97 35.75 -50.61 25.24
C ALA A 97 34.20 -50.68 25.42
N TYR A 98 33.72 -51.93 25.53
CA TYR A 98 32.52 -52.48 26.19
C TYR A 98 31.58 -51.57 27.03
N PHE A 99 30.26 -51.65 26.80
CA PHE A 99 29.33 -52.51 27.58
C PHE A 99 27.93 -52.58 26.93
N ASP A 100 27.33 -53.76 27.04
CA ASP A 100 26.16 -54.29 26.34
C ASP A 100 24.90 -54.20 27.23
N VAL A 101 23.73 -53.78 26.70
CA VAL A 101 22.39 -54.21 27.17
C VAL A 101 21.34 -54.03 26.07
N GLU A 102 20.62 -55.12 25.80
CA GLU A 102 19.48 -55.27 24.90
C GLU A 102 18.25 -54.40 25.21
N GLU A 103 17.43 -54.33 24.16
CA GLU A 103 16.17 -53.65 23.87
C GLU A 103 15.04 -53.75 24.92
N VAL A 104 14.37 -52.61 25.21
CA VAL A 104 13.01 -52.56 25.80
C VAL A 104 12.20 -51.40 25.20
N THR A 105 11.24 -51.74 24.33
CA THR A 105 9.92 -51.16 24.02
C THR A 105 9.61 -49.66 24.26
N SER A 106 9.05 -49.01 23.22
CA SER A 106 8.30 -47.72 23.17
C SER A 106 7.23 -47.54 24.29
N PRO A 107 6.69 -46.32 24.61
CA PRO A 107 6.43 -45.16 23.72
C PRO A 107 6.59 -43.73 24.30
N GLY A 108 6.62 -42.72 23.43
CA GLY A 108 6.28 -41.34 23.80
C GLY A 108 7.43 -40.32 23.75
N ARG A 109 7.84 -39.90 22.55
CA ARG A 109 8.75 -38.75 22.41
C ARG A 109 7.94 -37.46 22.37
N ALA A 110 7.78 -36.84 23.53
CA ALA A 110 7.36 -35.45 23.66
C ALA A 110 8.22 -34.55 22.77
N HIS A 111 7.56 -33.75 21.94
CA HIS A 111 8.16 -32.69 21.15
C HIS A 111 8.77 -31.66 22.12
N ARG A 112 10.10 -31.65 22.26
CA ARG A 112 10.79 -30.61 23.03
C ARG A 112 10.77 -29.32 22.20
N VAL A 113 9.80 -28.46 22.50
CA VAL A 113 9.75 -27.08 22.02
C VAL A 113 10.89 -26.29 22.66
N PRO A 114 11.75 -25.58 21.90
CA PRO A 114 12.76 -24.70 22.49
C PRO A 114 12.06 -23.48 23.11
N LEU A 115 12.37 -23.19 24.38
CA LEU A 115 11.65 -22.21 25.21
C LEU A 115 12.09 -20.75 25.01
N LEU A 116 12.56 -20.38 23.81
CA LEU A 116 12.96 -19.02 23.42
C LEU A 116 12.84 -18.91 21.87
N THR A 117 11.66 -18.56 21.37
CA THR A 117 11.29 -18.67 19.94
C THR A 117 11.55 -17.44 19.08
N ASP A 118 12.31 -16.42 19.53
CA ASP A 118 12.36 -15.14 18.80
C ASP A 118 13.75 -14.65 18.36
N ILE A 119 14.78 -15.49 18.38
CA ILE A 119 16.10 -15.14 17.81
C ILE A 119 16.61 -16.29 16.95
N GLU A 120 16.25 -16.28 15.67
CA GLU A 120 16.94 -17.07 14.65
C GLU A 120 18.31 -16.46 14.35
N ALA A 121 19.35 -17.28 14.34
CA ALA A 121 20.68 -16.86 13.96
C ALA A 121 20.70 -16.42 12.47
N PRO A 122 21.46 -15.37 12.09
CA PRO A 122 21.48 -14.82 10.72
C PRO A 122 21.77 -15.84 9.61
N SER A 123 22.51 -16.91 9.93
CA SER A 123 22.84 -17.98 9.00
C SER A 123 21.66 -18.89 8.65
N VAL A 124 20.67 -19.02 9.55
CA VAL A 124 19.47 -19.86 9.34
C VAL A 124 18.43 -19.11 8.50
N ALA A 125 18.29 -17.79 8.72
CA ALA A 125 17.48 -16.92 7.85
C ALA A 125 18.02 -16.87 6.40
N LEU A 126 19.33 -17.04 6.22
CA LEU A 126 19.95 -17.12 4.89
C LEU A 126 19.71 -18.49 4.22
N ALA A 127 19.68 -19.59 4.99
CA ALA A 127 19.42 -20.93 4.46
C ALA A 127 17.97 -21.11 3.96
N ASN A 128 16.98 -20.56 4.68
CA ASN A 128 15.58 -20.54 4.23
C ASN A 128 15.33 -19.61 3.02
N SER A 129 16.34 -18.83 2.59
CA SER A 129 16.23 -17.96 1.41
C SER A 129 16.51 -18.68 0.08
N MET A 130 16.86 -19.97 0.13
CA MET A 130 17.04 -20.85 -1.03
C MET A 130 15.82 -21.76 -1.29
N GLY A 131 14.65 -21.40 -0.77
CA GLY A 131 13.44 -22.22 -0.80
C GLY A 131 12.87 -22.44 -2.20
N ASP A 132 12.38 -23.66 -2.41
CA ASP A 132 11.56 -24.12 -3.54
C ASP A 132 10.35 -23.17 -3.75
N PRO A 133 9.93 -22.87 -5.00
CA PRO A 133 8.68 -22.14 -5.31
C PRO A 133 7.47 -22.56 -4.45
N SER A 134 7.40 -23.82 -4.04
CA SER A 134 6.39 -24.35 -3.13
C SER A 134 6.41 -23.69 -1.73
N GLU A 135 7.59 -23.47 -1.14
CA GLU A 135 7.77 -22.80 0.14
C GLU A 135 7.48 -21.29 0.06
N GLN A 136 7.73 -20.66 -1.09
CA GLN A 136 7.34 -19.26 -1.34
C GLN A 136 5.82 -19.09 -1.41
N ALA A 137 5.12 -20.01 -2.08
CA ALA A 137 3.67 -20.03 -2.14
C ALA A 137 3.05 -20.32 -0.76
N GLU A 138 3.65 -21.22 0.02
CA GLU A 138 3.26 -21.44 1.42
C GLU A 138 3.49 -20.20 2.29
N HIS A 139 4.62 -19.48 2.11
CA HIS A 139 4.88 -18.23 2.81
C HIS A 139 3.88 -17.11 2.46
N GLU A 140 3.43 -17.02 1.20
CA GLU A 140 2.38 -16.09 0.79
C GLU A 140 1.00 -16.47 1.34
N MET A 141 0.68 -17.77 1.40
CA MET A 141 -0.53 -18.28 2.05
C MET A 141 -0.52 -18.02 3.55
N ASN A 142 0.66 -18.12 4.18
CA ASN A 142 0.87 -17.95 5.62
C ASN A 142 1.07 -16.48 6.04
N ARG A 143 1.05 -15.52 5.11
CA ARG A 143 1.14 -14.09 5.47
C ARG A 143 -0.04 -13.70 6.35
N PRO A 144 0.21 -13.00 7.47
CA PRO A 144 -0.86 -12.57 8.36
C PRO A 144 -1.85 -11.67 7.62
N LYS A 145 -3.10 -12.12 7.50
CA LYS A 145 -4.15 -11.36 6.85
C LYS A 145 -4.62 -10.21 7.74
N SER A 146 -4.81 -9.04 7.13
CA SER A 146 -5.27 -7.81 7.78
C SER A 146 -6.79 -7.78 7.88
N GLY A 147 -7.32 -7.47 9.07
CA GLY A 147 -8.72 -7.06 9.22
C GLY A 147 -8.98 -5.68 8.61
N LEU A 148 -10.26 -5.31 8.44
CA LEU A 148 -10.66 -4.04 7.82
C LEU A 148 -10.01 -2.81 8.48
N LYS A 149 -9.93 -2.78 9.82
CA LYS A 149 -9.27 -1.68 10.56
C LYS A 149 -7.79 -1.56 10.20
N SER A 150 -7.05 -2.66 10.15
CA SER A 150 -5.63 -2.62 9.78
C SER A 150 -5.42 -2.24 8.32
N ALA A 151 -6.28 -2.71 7.41
CA ALA A 151 -6.24 -2.33 6.01
C ALA A 151 -6.52 -0.83 5.83
N PHE A 152 -7.51 -0.30 6.56
CA PHE A 152 -7.79 1.14 6.63
C PHE A 152 -6.57 1.94 7.11
N MET A 153 -5.90 1.50 8.18
CA MET A 153 -4.71 2.19 8.70
C MET A 153 -3.59 2.21 7.67
N ASN A 154 -3.31 1.07 7.02
CA ASN A 154 -2.28 0.97 6.00
C ASN A 154 -2.60 1.83 4.78
N MET A 155 -3.86 1.84 4.34
CA MET A 155 -4.31 2.64 3.21
C MET A 155 -4.29 4.14 3.53
N ALA A 156 -4.75 4.54 4.71
CA ALA A 156 -4.66 5.93 5.17
C ALA A 156 -3.21 6.38 5.30
N ASN A 157 -2.31 5.54 5.80
CA ASN A 157 -0.88 5.88 5.85
C ASN A 157 -0.29 6.07 4.44
N SER A 158 -0.68 5.22 3.48
CA SER A 158 -0.25 5.35 2.09
C SER A 158 -0.79 6.59 1.38
N ILE A 159 -1.99 7.08 1.76
CA ILE A 159 -2.58 8.31 1.21
C ILE A 159 -1.97 9.55 1.88
N ILE A 160 -1.70 9.49 3.18
CA ILE A 160 -1.42 10.74 3.90
C ILE A 160 0.07 11.08 3.83
N GLY A 161 0.95 10.07 3.95
CA GLY A 161 2.38 10.13 3.64
C GLY A 161 3.09 11.47 3.93
N ALA A 162 3.97 11.89 3.02
CA ALA A 162 4.57 13.23 3.03
C ALA A 162 3.66 14.31 2.46
N GLY A 163 2.77 13.94 1.53
CA GLY A 163 2.04 14.90 0.72
C GLY A 163 1.04 15.75 1.50
N ILE A 164 0.63 15.31 2.71
CA ILE A 164 -0.23 16.11 3.57
C ILE A 164 0.39 17.46 3.94
N ILE A 165 1.71 17.53 4.14
CA ILE A 165 2.35 18.76 4.59
C ILE A 165 2.41 19.83 3.49
N GLY A 166 2.28 19.40 2.23
CA GLY A 166 2.21 20.26 1.06
C GLY A 166 0.81 20.79 0.76
N GLN A 167 -0.24 20.36 1.48
CA GLN A 167 -1.62 20.81 1.19
C GLN A 167 -1.83 22.33 1.40
N PRO A 168 -1.27 22.99 2.44
CA PRO A 168 -1.33 24.44 2.55
C PRO A 168 -0.68 25.15 1.36
N TYR A 169 0.45 24.60 0.88
CA TYR A 169 1.14 25.09 -0.30
C TYR A 169 0.30 24.92 -1.56
N ALA A 170 -0.39 23.79 -1.72
CA ALA A 170 -1.32 23.59 -2.84
C ALA A 170 -2.45 24.63 -2.84
N VAL A 171 -3.02 24.95 -1.68
CA VAL A 171 -4.04 26.01 -1.55
C VAL A 171 -3.45 27.38 -1.88
N ARG A 172 -2.20 27.68 -1.50
CA ARG A 172 -1.52 28.91 -1.93
C ARG A 172 -1.40 29.01 -3.45
N GLN A 173 -1.08 27.90 -4.12
CA GLN A 173 -0.92 27.87 -5.57
C GLN A 173 -2.26 28.01 -6.31
N ALA A 174 -3.32 27.36 -5.86
CA ALA A 174 -4.64 27.42 -6.49
C ALA A 174 -5.50 28.62 -6.06
N GLY A 175 -5.21 29.23 -4.91
CA GLY A 175 -6.12 30.12 -4.19
C GLY A 175 -7.05 29.33 -3.25
N LEU A 176 -7.65 29.99 -2.27
CA LEU A 176 -8.46 29.33 -1.22
C LEU A 176 -9.65 28.55 -1.80
N VAL A 177 -10.50 29.21 -2.58
CA VAL A 177 -11.68 28.55 -3.19
C VAL A 177 -11.24 27.48 -4.18
N GLY A 178 -10.30 27.82 -5.08
CA GLY A 178 -9.76 26.86 -6.05
C GLY A 178 -9.13 25.64 -5.40
N GLY A 179 -8.37 25.82 -4.33
CA GLY A 179 -7.70 24.76 -3.58
C GLY A 179 -8.66 23.83 -2.86
N ILE A 180 -9.71 24.36 -2.22
CA ILE A 180 -10.76 23.54 -1.59
C ILE A 180 -11.51 22.71 -2.64
N LEU A 181 -11.94 23.35 -3.74
CA LEU A 181 -12.65 22.66 -4.82
C LEU A 181 -11.78 21.57 -5.47
N LEU A 182 -10.50 21.87 -5.71
CA LEU A 182 -9.55 20.91 -6.24
C LEU A 182 -9.33 19.75 -5.27
N LEU A 183 -9.10 20.02 -3.98
CA LEU A 183 -8.85 18.96 -3.00
C LEU A 183 -10.05 18.00 -2.93
N VAL A 184 -11.27 18.53 -2.76
CA VAL A 184 -12.49 17.70 -2.71
C VAL A 184 -12.72 16.97 -4.03
N GLY A 185 -12.65 17.67 -5.16
CA GLY A 185 -12.90 17.09 -6.48
C GLY A 185 -11.89 15.98 -6.83
N LEU A 186 -10.60 16.21 -6.59
CA LEU A 186 -9.55 15.23 -6.83
C LEU A 186 -9.64 14.05 -5.86
N THR A 187 -10.06 14.24 -4.60
CA THR A 187 -10.34 13.12 -3.69
C THR A 187 -11.41 12.20 -4.27
N VAL A 188 -12.53 12.73 -4.76
CA VAL A 188 -13.61 11.92 -5.35
C VAL A 188 -13.11 11.12 -6.56
N VAL A 189 -12.31 11.74 -7.43
CA VAL A 189 -11.72 11.06 -8.59
C VAL A 189 -10.72 9.99 -8.16
N VAL A 190 -9.85 10.28 -7.19
CA VAL A 190 -8.87 9.32 -6.65
C VAL A 190 -9.57 8.12 -6.02
N ASP A 191 -10.56 8.36 -5.17
CA ASP A 191 -11.36 7.31 -4.53
C ASP A 191 -11.98 6.35 -5.55
N TRP A 192 -12.61 6.92 -6.58
CA TRP A 192 -13.20 6.13 -7.66
C TRP A 192 -12.14 5.33 -8.44
N THR A 193 -11.00 5.96 -8.77
CA THR A 193 -9.95 5.32 -9.59
C THR A 193 -9.17 4.24 -8.83
N ILE A 194 -9.04 4.34 -7.50
CA ILE A 194 -8.50 3.26 -6.67
C ILE A 194 -9.41 2.02 -6.75
N CYS A 195 -10.73 2.21 -6.63
CA CYS A 195 -11.68 1.12 -6.81
C CYS A 195 -11.60 0.50 -8.21
N LEU A 196 -11.35 1.31 -9.25
CA LEU A 196 -11.16 0.80 -10.62
C LEU A 196 -9.94 -0.13 -10.74
N ILE A 197 -8.85 0.09 -10.01
CA ILE A 197 -7.66 -0.79 -10.09
C ILE A 197 -8.02 -2.24 -9.71
N VAL A 198 -8.75 -2.42 -8.60
CA VAL A 198 -9.17 -3.76 -8.16
C VAL A 198 -10.16 -4.38 -9.14
N ILE A 199 -11.11 -3.59 -9.63
CA ILE A 199 -12.07 -4.07 -10.65
C ILE A 199 -11.32 -4.51 -11.91
N ASN A 200 -10.40 -3.70 -12.41
CA ASN A 200 -9.63 -3.99 -13.61
C ASN A 200 -8.75 -5.23 -13.42
N SER A 201 -8.09 -5.38 -12.27
CA SER A 201 -7.30 -6.57 -11.91
C SER A 201 -8.16 -7.85 -11.90
N LYS A 202 -9.40 -7.77 -11.40
CA LYS A 202 -10.34 -8.90 -11.45
C LYS A 202 -10.81 -9.23 -12.87
N LEU A 203 -11.03 -8.22 -13.71
CA LEU A 203 -11.43 -8.41 -15.10
C LEU A 203 -10.29 -8.94 -15.99
N SER A 204 -9.04 -8.51 -15.75
CA SER A 204 -7.86 -9.00 -16.48
C SER A 204 -7.34 -10.35 -15.97
N GLY A 205 -7.70 -10.75 -14.75
CA GLY A 205 -7.20 -11.96 -14.10
C GLY A 205 -5.76 -11.83 -13.56
N THR A 206 -5.21 -10.62 -13.48
CA THR A 206 -3.83 -10.34 -13.04
C THR A 206 -3.80 -9.89 -11.57
N SER A 207 -2.73 -10.20 -10.84
CA SER A 207 -2.60 -9.92 -9.40
C SER A 207 -1.85 -8.63 -9.04
N HIS A 208 -1.19 -7.99 -10.01
CA HIS A 208 -0.40 -6.77 -9.82
C HIS A 208 -0.70 -5.74 -10.92
N PHE A 209 -0.40 -4.47 -10.64
CA PHE A 209 -0.89 -3.36 -11.46
C PHE A 209 -0.19 -3.31 -12.83
N GLN A 210 1.12 -3.61 -12.87
CA GLN A 210 1.89 -3.75 -14.11
C GLN A 210 1.23 -4.77 -15.06
N GLY A 211 0.87 -5.95 -14.54
CA GLY A 211 0.22 -7.00 -15.32
C GLY A 211 -1.16 -6.60 -15.85
N THR A 212 -1.95 -5.85 -15.07
CA THR A 212 -3.26 -5.35 -15.53
C THR A 212 -3.12 -4.41 -16.72
N VAL A 213 -2.16 -3.47 -16.67
CA VAL A 213 -1.93 -2.51 -17.76
C VAL A 213 -1.29 -3.20 -18.97
N GLU A 214 -0.38 -4.15 -18.75
CA GLU A 214 0.20 -4.98 -19.81
C GLU A 214 -0.86 -5.80 -20.54
N HIS A 215 -1.78 -6.44 -19.80
CA HIS A 215 -2.90 -7.17 -20.41
C HIS A 215 -3.76 -6.25 -21.30
N CYS A 216 -3.94 -5.00 -20.88
CA CYS A 216 -4.70 -4.03 -21.66
C CYS A 216 -3.93 -3.48 -22.87
N PHE A 217 -2.66 -3.10 -22.74
CA PHE A 217 -1.94 -2.30 -23.76
C PHE A 217 -0.65 -2.95 -24.27
N GLY A 218 -0.40 -4.21 -23.91
CA GLY A 218 0.83 -4.94 -24.20
C GLY A 218 2.06 -4.29 -23.57
N HIS A 219 3.20 -4.52 -24.18
CA HIS A 219 4.50 -4.07 -23.67
C HIS A 219 4.61 -2.53 -23.55
N SER A 220 3.94 -1.76 -24.40
CA SER A 220 3.92 -0.30 -24.28
C SER A 220 3.21 0.14 -22.99
N GLY A 221 2.14 -0.56 -22.62
CA GLY A 221 1.46 -0.39 -21.35
C GLY A 221 2.36 -0.71 -20.17
N LEU A 222 3.05 -1.85 -20.24
CA LEU A 222 4.02 -2.29 -19.22
C LEU A 222 5.11 -1.24 -18.98
N ILE A 223 5.70 -0.68 -20.04
CA ILE A 223 6.71 0.39 -19.91
C ILE A 223 6.10 1.62 -19.24
N ALA A 224 4.93 2.08 -19.72
CA ALA A 224 4.30 3.30 -19.22
C ALA A 224 3.98 3.21 -17.71
N ILE A 225 3.38 2.11 -17.27
CA ILE A 225 3.06 1.91 -15.85
C ILE A 225 4.32 1.72 -15.01
N SER A 226 5.32 0.98 -15.50
CA SER A 226 6.56 0.74 -14.76
C SER A 226 7.33 2.04 -14.53
N VAL A 227 7.45 2.89 -15.57
CA VAL A 227 8.09 4.21 -15.45
C VAL A 227 7.30 5.10 -14.49
N ALA A 228 5.96 5.15 -14.61
CA ALA A 228 5.14 5.97 -13.74
C ALA A 228 5.24 5.54 -12.27
N GLN A 229 5.07 4.24 -11.96
CA GLN A 229 5.20 3.72 -10.60
C GLN A 229 6.58 3.95 -10.02
N TRP A 230 7.64 3.71 -10.81
CA TRP A 230 9.01 3.92 -10.36
C TRP A 230 9.30 5.40 -10.07
N VAL A 231 8.92 6.32 -10.97
CA VAL A 231 9.13 7.76 -10.76
C VAL A 231 8.33 8.27 -9.57
N PHE A 232 7.10 7.78 -9.38
CA PHE A 232 6.28 8.15 -8.21
C PHE A 232 6.95 7.72 -6.91
N ALA A 233 7.28 6.43 -6.77
CA ALA A 233 7.86 5.88 -5.56
C ALA A 233 9.26 6.47 -5.29
N PHE A 234 10.09 6.60 -6.31
CA PHE A 234 11.41 7.21 -6.19
C PHE A 234 11.32 8.70 -5.81
N GLY A 235 10.38 9.44 -6.41
CA GLY A 235 10.08 10.82 -6.04
C GLY A 235 9.62 10.95 -4.58
N GLY A 236 8.82 9.99 -4.10
CA GLY A 236 8.46 9.83 -2.69
C GLY A 236 9.68 9.68 -1.79
N MET A 237 10.61 8.78 -2.14
CA MET A 237 11.86 8.61 -1.38
C MET A 237 12.69 9.89 -1.30
N VAL A 238 12.80 10.65 -2.39
CA VAL A 238 13.50 11.95 -2.40
C VAL A 238 12.79 12.95 -1.49
N ALA A 239 11.46 13.08 -1.60
CA ALA A 239 10.68 13.95 -0.73
C ALA A 239 10.86 13.60 0.76
N TYR A 240 10.88 12.31 1.10
CA TYR A 240 11.09 11.85 2.47
C TYR A 240 12.49 12.18 2.99
N GLY A 241 13.52 12.05 2.15
CA GLY A 241 14.88 12.46 2.50
C GLY A 241 14.99 13.97 2.75
N VAL A 242 14.37 14.78 1.90
CA VAL A 242 14.27 16.25 2.07
C VAL A 242 13.58 16.59 3.39
N ILE A 243 12.44 15.95 3.69
CA ILE A 243 11.70 16.16 4.94
C ILE A 243 12.54 15.80 6.17
N VAL A 244 13.28 14.69 6.13
CA VAL A 244 14.16 14.30 7.24
C VAL A 244 15.19 15.40 7.51
N GLY A 245 15.76 16.00 6.46
CA GLY A 245 16.66 17.14 6.56
C GLY A 245 16.01 18.41 7.11
N ASP A 246 14.77 18.68 6.72
CA ASP A 246 14.02 19.86 7.15
C ASP A 246 13.43 19.73 8.56
N THR A 247 13.52 18.56 9.20
CA THR A 247 12.87 18.29 10.49
C THR A 247 13.82 17.83 11.57
N ILE A 248 14.56 16.74 11.35
CA ILE A 248 15.37 16.09 12.38
C ILE A 248 16.45 17.00 12.97
N PRO A 249 17.23 17.78 12.20
CA PRO A 249 18.22 18.70 12.75
C PRO A 249 17.62 19.71 13.73
N HIS A 250 16.46 20.30 13.42
CA HIS A 250 15.78 21.23 14.30
C HIS A 250 15.38 20.58 15.63
N VAL A 251 14.91 19.33 15.59
CA VAL A 251 14.58 18.58 16.80
C VAL A 251 15.83 18.30 17.64
N LEU A 252 16.93 17.90 17.00
CA LEU A 252 18.19 17.61 17.70
C LEU A 252 18.75 18.84 18.41
N VAL A 253 18.73 20.00 17.75
CA VAL A 253 19.16 21.27 18.34
C VAL A 253 18.22 21.72 19.45
N ALA A 254 16.90 21.49 19.31
CA ALA A 254 15.93 21.83 20.35
C ALA A 254 16.09 20.97 21.61
N VAL A 255 16.38 19.67 21.45
CA VAL A 255 16.61 18.74 22.58
C VAL A 255 17.98 18.96 23.21
N TRP A 256 18.99 19.30 22.41
CA TRP A 256 20.36 19.54 22.86
C TRP A 256 20.89 20.87 22.30
N PRO A 257 20.66 22.01 22.97
CA PRO A 257 21.06 23.34 22.47
C PRO A 257 22.57 23.50 22.21
N ASN A 258 23.41 22.82 22.99
CA ASN A 258 24.86 22.82 22.84
C ASN A 258 25.40 21.82 21.79
N LEU A 259 24.52 21.13 21.03
CA LEU A 259 24.90 20.07 20.10
C LEU A 259 25.95 20.54 19.10
N SER A 260 25.75 21.72 18.50
CA SER A 260 26.63 22.29 17.49
C SER A 260 28.06 22.51 17.98
N ASN A 261 28.28 22.59 19.29
CA ASN A 261 29.59 22.81 19.90
C ASN A 261 30.32 21.49 20.23
N VAL A 262 29.65 20.34 20.12
CA VAL A 262 30.23 19.02 20.40
C VAL A 262 30.96 18.52 19.14
N PRO A 263 32.26 18.19 19.23
CA PRO A 263 33.00 17.61 18.11
C PRO A 263 32.32 16.33 17.60
N VAL A 264 32.28 16.14 16.27
CA VAL A 264 31.66 15.01 15.57
C VAL A 264 30.13 14.95 15.67
N ILE A 265 29.55 14.95 16.86
CA ILE A 265 28.09 14.85 17.06
C ILE A 265 27.38 16.13 16.61
N GLY A 266 28.03 17.29 16.78
CA GLY A 266 27.52 18.58 16.30
C GLY A 266 27.32 18.65 14.78
N LEU A 267 27.93 17.75 14.01
CA LEU A 267 27.66 17.64 12.58
C LEU A 267 26.22 17.23 12.29
N LEU A 268 25.52 16.55 13.21
CA LEU A 268 24.10 16.19 13.06
C LEU A 268 23.16 17.41 13.07
N ALA A 269 23.63 18.58 13.52
CA ALA A 269 22.90 19.83 13.35
C ALA A 269 22.90 20.31 11.89
N ASN A 270 23.81 19.83 11.04
CA ASN A 270 23.83 20.12 9.63
C ASN A 270 22.81 19.25 8.88
N ARG A 271 21.94 19.90 8.11
CA ARG A 271 20.91 19.26 7.27
C ARG A 271 21.44 18.08 6.45
N GLN A 272 22.52 18.27 5.71
CA GLN A 272 23.05 17.25 4.80
C GLN A 272 23.58 16.02 5.55
N VAL A 273 24.28 16.25 6.67
CA VAL A 273 24.80 15.17 7.51
C VAL A 273 23.67 14.40 8.18
N ALA A 274 22.63 15.10 8.66
CA ALA A 274 21.47 14.45 9.26
C ALA A 274 20.74 13.56 8.25
N ILE A 275 20.47 14.04 7.02
CA ILE A 275 19.87 13.21 5.97
C ILE A 275 20.71 11.95 5.77
N ALA A 276 22.03 12.10 5.55
CA ALA A 276 22.91 10.97 5.32
C ALA A 276 22.91 9.97 6.48
N VAL A 277 23.06 10.43 7.72
CA VAL A 277 23.14 9.56 8.90
C VAL A 277 21.83 8.86 9.18
N PHE A 278 20.69 9.56 9.17
CA PHE A 278 19.40 8.95 9.51
C PHE A 278 18.86 8.06 8.38
N VAL A 279 19.02 8.45 7.11
CA VAL A 279 18.63 7.60 5.98
C VAL A 279 19.51 6.35 5.94
N MET A 280 20.83 6.47 6.05
CA MET A 280 21.72 5.29 6.03
C MET A 280 21.65 4.45 7.30
N GLY A 281 21.39 5.06 8.46
CA GLY A 281 21.37 4.39 9.75
C GLY A 281 20.03 3.73 10.09
N ILE A 282 18.91 4.26 9.58
CA ILE A 282 17.56 3.76 9.90
C ILE A 282 16.86 3.26 8.64
N ALA A 283 16.70 4.10 7.63
CA ALA A 283 15.89 3.76 6.47
C ALA A 283 16.55 2.65 5.61
N TYR A 284 17.85 2.74 5.35
CA TYR A 284 18.57 1.76 4.53
C TYR A 284 18.50 0.33 5.10
N PRO A 285 18.84 0.06 6.38
CA PRO A 285 18.65 -1.27 6.97
C PRO A 285 17.22 -1.78 6.85
N LEU A 286 16.23 -0.91 7.06
CA LEU A 286 14.82 -1.25 6.89
C LEU A 286 14.46 -1.61 5.45
N THR A 287 15.09 -0.98 4.44
CA THR A 287 14.87 -1.31 3.02
C THR A 287 15.38 -2.71 2.64
N LEU A 288 16.37 -3.21 3.38
CA LEU A 288 16.95 -4.54 3.18
C LEU A 288 16.07 -5.65 3.77
N TYR A 289 15.24 -5.34 4.77
CA TYR A 289 14.31 -6.30 5.35
C TYR A 289 13.29 -6.79 4.31
N ARG A 290 13.10 -8.11 4.25
CA ARG A 290 12.19 -8.77 3.29
C ARG A 290 10.73 -8.73 3.73
N ASP A 291 10.48 -8.70 5.03
CA ASP A 291 9.13 -8.84 5.57
C ASP A 291 8.53 -7.50 6.01
N ILE A 292 7.61 -6.98 5.18
CA ILE A 292 6.88 -5.73 5.41
C ILE A 292 5.86 -5.86 6.56
N SER A 293 5.53 -7.08 6.99
CA SER A 293 4.49 -7.34 7.99
C SER A 293 4.73 -6.60 9.32
N LYS A 294 5.99 -6.33 9.67
CA LYS A 294 6.36 -5.58 10.89
C LYS A 294 6.12 -4.07 10.76
N LEU A 295 6.05 -3.52 9.54
CA LEU A 295 5.76 -2.11 9.26
C LEU A 295 4.26 -1.76 9.41
N ALA A 296 3.35 -2.73 9.38
CA ALA A 296 1.92 -2.47 9.63
C ALA A 296 1.66 -1.88 11.03
N LYS A 297 2.49 -2.24 12.04
CA LYS A 297 2.44 -1.60 13.37
C LYS A 297 2.92 -0.14 13.32
N ALA A 298 3.89 0.18 12.47
CA ALA A 298 4.37 1.54 12.25
C ALA A 298 3.29 2.43 11.60
N SER A 299 2.39 1.87 10.79
CA SER A 299 1.25 2.59 10.20
C SER A 299 0.31 3.20 11.25
N THR A 300 0.22 2.62 12.45
CA THR A 300 -0.59 3.20 13.53
C THR A 300 0.10 4.40 14.16
N PHE A 301 1.42 4.31 14.37
CA PHE A 301 2.23 5.43 14.83
C PHE A 301 2.18 6.61 13.86
N ALA A 302 2.19 6.35 12.54
CA ALA A 302 2.06 7.36 11.51
C ALA A 302 0.74 8.17 11.63
N LEU A 303 -0.39 7.49 11.84
CA LEU A 303 -1.68 8.16 11.99
C LEU A 303 -1.75 9.01 13.27
N VAL A 304 -1.16 8.53 14.37
CA VAL A 304 -1.05 9.32 15.60
C VAL A 304 -0.17 10.55 15.38
N GLY A 305 0.99 10.40 14.74
CA GLY A 305 1.90 11.50 14.41
C GLY A 305 1.23 12.56 13.55
N MET A 306 0.35 12.16 12.63
CA MET A 306 -0.45 13.07 11.82
C MET A 306 -1.48 13.85 12.63
N VAL A 307 -2.19 13.22 13.56
CA VAL A 307 -3.08 13.95 14.47
C VAL A 307 -2.28 15.01 15.25
N VAL A 308 -1.07 14.67 15.71
CA VAL A 308 -0.16 15.62 16.37
C VAL A 308 0.21 16.77 15.45
N ILE A 309 0.56 16.51 14.18
CA ILE A 309 0.89 17.56 13.20
C ILE A 309 -0.32 18.48 13.00
N VAL A 310 -1.51 17.94 12.73
CA VAL A 310 -2.73 18.71 12.48
C VAL A 310 -3.07 19.60 13.68
N LEU A 311 -3.09 19.04 14.89
CA LEU A 311 -3.34 19.81 16.12
C LEU A 311 -2.28 20.90 16.33
N THR A 312 -1.02 20.60 16.04
CA THR A 312 0.08 21.56 16.17
C THR A 312 -0.12 22.76 15.25
N ILE A 313 -0.45 22.51 13.98
CA ILE A 313 -0.73 23.57 12.99
C ILE A 313 -1.92 24.42 13.42
N LEU A 314 -3.00 23.82 13.91
CA LEU A 314 -4.18 24.57 14.35
C LEU A 314 -3.89 25.46 15.57
N ILE A 315 -3.25 24.89 16.59
CA ILE A 315 -2.97 25.62 17.84
C ILE A 315 -1.92 26.70 17.58
N GLN A 316 -0.80 26.38 16.93
CA GLN A 316 0.22 27.40 16.64
C GLN A 316 -0.26 28.42 15.61
N GLY A 317 -1.12 28.04 14.67
CA GLY A 317 -1.72 29.00 13.75
C GLY A 317 -2.47 30.12 14.47
N ILE A 318 -3.20 29.78 15.54
CA ILE A 318 -3.88 30.76 16.40
C ILE A 318 -2.88 31.59 17.19
N LEU A 319 -1.85 30.97 17.76
CA LEU A 319 -0.84 31.64 18.60
C LEU A 319 0.19 32.46 17.81
N THR A 320 0.29 32.29 16.49
CA THR A 320 1.26 32.98 15.64
C THR A 320 1.01 34.49 15.66
N PRO A 321 2.01 35.31 16.03
CA PRO A 321 1.90 36.77 16.06
C PRO A 321 1.49 37.37 14.72
N SER A 322 0.72 38.46 14.74
CA SER A 322 0.24 39.12 13.53
C SER A 322 1.36 39.56 12.56
N SER A 323 2.58 39.78 13.06
CA SER A 323 3.76 40.13 12.25
C SER A 323 4.27 38.98 11.38
N GLU A 324 4.07 37.74 11.80
CA GLU A 324 4.55 36.55 11.09
C GLU A 324 3.49 35.98 10.13
N ARG A 325 2.23 36.39 10.30
CA ARG A 325 1.12 35.99 9.42
C ARG A 325 1.33 36.47 7.98
N GLY A 326 0.72 35.72 7.06
CA GLY A 326 0.71 36.06 5.63
C GLY A 326 -0.24 37.20 5.30
N SER A 327 -0.06 37.75 4.10
CA SER A 327 -1.02 38.65 3.48
C SER A 327 -1.99 37.87 2.57
N PHE A 328 -3.19 38.42 2.38
CA PHE A 328 -4.20 37.85 1.49
C PHE A 328 -4.49 38.83 0.36
N THR A 329 -4.28 38.38 -0.88
CA THR A 329 -4.72 39.09 -2.08
C THR A 329 -6.03 38.47 -2.59
N PRO A 330 -6.86 39.19 -3.37
CA PRO A 330 -8.09 38.64 -3.92
C PRO A 330 -7.87 37.38 -4.77
N SER A 331 -6.77 37.30 -5.52
CA SER A 331 -6.38 36.11 -6.28
C SER A 331 -6.04 34.93 -5.36
N LEU A 332 -5.39 35.20 -4.23
CA LEU A 332 -5.08 34.18 -3.22
C LEU A 332 -6.32 33.65 -2.50
N LEU A 333 -7.39 34.46 -2.40
CA LEU A 333 -8.67 34.03 -1.81
C LEU A 333 -9.59 33.31 -2.81
N LEU A 334 -9.50 33.62 -4.11
CA LEU A 334 -10.38 33.02 -5.12
C LEU A 334 -9.63 31.97 -5.94
N PHE A 335 -9.00 32.42 -7.03
CA PHE A 335 -8.27 31.60 -7.98
C PHE A 335 -6.93 32.26 -8.29
N ASN A 336 -5.86 31.52 -8.06
CA ASN A 336 -4.50 31.93 -8.35
C ASN A 336 -3.97 31.16 -9.57
N GLY A 337 -2.95 31.71 -10.24
CA GLY A 337 -2.41 31.16 -11.50
C GLY A 337 -1.71 29.81 -11.36
N GLY A 338 -1.45 29.35 -10.13
CA GLY A 338 -0.79 28.09 -9.81
C GLY A 338 -1.72 26.87 -9.78
N PHE A 339 -2.85 26.92 -10.47
CA PHE A 339 -3.90 25.88 -10.41
C PHE A 339 -3.40 24.48 -10.79
N PHE A 340 -2.59 24.36 -11.85
CA PHE A 340 -2.06 23.06 -12.31
C PHE A 340 -0.98 22.50 -11.38
N GLN A 341 -0.17 23.38 -10.80
CA GLN A 341 0.80 23.04 -9.76
C GLN A 341 0.10 22.46 -8.53
N ALA A 342 -1.02 23.08 -8.11
CA ALA A 342 -1.82 22.56 -7.01
C ALA A 342 -2.39 21.16 -7.29
N ILE A 343 -2.84 20.88 -8.51
CA ILE A 343 -3.26 19.53 -8.91
C ILE A 343 -2.10 18.55 -8.70
N GLY A 344 -0.89 18.88 -9.15
CA GLY A 344 0.30 18.04 -8.91
C GLY A 344 0.51 17.74 -7.43
N VAL A 345 0.55 18.77 -6.57
CA VAL A 345 0.77 18.58 -5.13
C VAL A 345 -0.32 17.76 -4.46
N ILE A 346 -1.59 18.00 -4.81
CA ILE A 346 -2.73 17.23 -4.29
C ILE A 346 -2.68 15.79 -4.79
N SER A 347 -2.40 15.56 -6.08
CA SER A 347 -2.24 14.23 -6.65
C SER A 347 -1.08 13.47 -6.00
N PHE A 348 0.06 14.12 -5.76
CA PHE A 348 1.19 13.49 -5.05
C PHE A 348 0.77 12.99 -3.67
N ALA A 349 -0.03 13.76 -2.94
CA ALA A 349 -0.55 13.34 -1.66
C ALA A 349 -1.52 12.16 -1.81
N PHE A 350 -2.57 12.31 -2.60
CA PHE A 350 -3.67 11.32 -2.56
C PHE A 350 -3.39 10.02 -3.31
N VAL A 351 -2.35 9.94 -4.13
CA VAL A 351 -2.06 8.73 -4.91
C VAL A 351 -1.47 7.63 -4.05
N CYS A 352 -2.25 6.57 -3.87
CA CYS A 352 -1.84 5.31 -3.26
C CYS A 352 -2.09 4.09 -4.19
N HIS A 353 -2.34 4.37 -5.47
CA HIS A 353 -2.73 3.39 -6.49
C HIS A 353 -1.76 2.20 -6.61
N HIS A 354 -0.45 2.44 -6.50
CA HIS A 354 0.56 1.38 -6.57
C HIS A 354 0.47 0.37 -5.40
N ASN A 355 0.01 0.80 -4.23
CA ASN A 355 -0.14 -0.05 -3.04
C ASN A 355 -1.52 -0.72 -2.94
N SER A 356 -2.47 -0.32 -3.78
CA SER A 356 -3.88 -0.73 -3.66
C SER A 356 -4.09 -2.24 -3.80
N LEU A 357 -3.42 -2.89 -4.76
CA LEU A 357 -3.52 -4.35 -4.95
C LEU A 357 -2.84 -5.14 -3.82
N LEU A 358 -1.75 -4.62 -3.25
CA LEU A 358 -1.08 -5.22 -2.10
C LEU A 358 -1.98 -5.19 -0.86
N ILE A 359 -2.65 -4.06 -0.61
CA ILE A 359 -3.61 -3.91 0.49
C ILE A 359 -4.84 -4.80 0.26
N TYR A 360 -5.33 -4.88 -0.98
CA TYR A 360 -6.42 -5.77 -1.34
C TYR A 360 -6.08 -7.26 -1.08
N GLY A 361 -4.89 -7.70 -1.49
CA GLY A 361 -4.42 -9.07 -1.28
C GLY A 361 -4.14 -9.43 0.19
N SER A 362 -3.86 -8.42 1.03
CA SER A 362 -3.64 -8.60 2.46
C SER A 362 -4.95 -8.72 3.27
N LEU A 363 -6.10 -8.34 2.71
CA LEU A 363 -7.39 -8.44 3.41
C LEU A 363 -7.73 -9.89 3.80
N LYS A 364 -8.24 -10.06 5.03
CA LYS A 364 -8.78 -11.34 5.52
C LYS A 364 -9.93 -11.86 4.66
N THR A 365 -10.79 -10.95 4.19
CA THR A 365 -11.93 -11.23 3.32
C THR A 365 -11.85 -10.31 2.09
N PRO A 366 -11.09 -10.69 1.05
CA PRO A 366 -10.79 -9.84 -0.10
C PRO A 366 -11.99 -9.77 -1.07
N THR A 367 -13.08 -9.14 -0.65
CA THR A 367 -14.22 -8.81 -1.52
C THR A 367 -14.09 -7.38 -2.04
N ILE A 368 -14.66 -7.09 -3.21
CA ILE A 368 -14.66 -5.73 -3.77
C ILE A 368 -15.36 -4.77 -2.80
N ASP A 369 -16.49 -5.17 -2.20
CA ASP A 369 -17.23 -4.33 -1.26
C ASP A 369 -16.43 -3.98 0.00
N ASN A 370 -15.70 -4.95 0.56
CA ASN A 370 -14.84 -4.71 1.72
C ASN A 370 -13.70 -3.75 1.37
N PHE A 371 -13.11 -3.90 0.17
CA PHE A 371 -12.05 -3.02 -0.29
C PHE A 371 -12.56 -1.62 -0.60
N SER A 372 -13.71 -1.47 -1.27
CA SER A 372 -14.35 -0.18 -1.52
C SER A 372 -14.69 0.51 -0.21
N ARG A 373 -15.23 -0.22 0.78
CA ARG A 373 -15.48 0.33 2.12
C ARG A 373 -14.21 0.87 2.76
N VAL A 374 -13.13 0.09 2.75
CA VAL A 374 -11.82 0.53 3.27
C VAL A 374 -11.33 1.78 2.51
N THR A 375 -11.44 1.77 1.18
CA THR A 375 -11.06 2.89 0.31
C THR A 375 -11.83 4.16 0.67
N HIS A 376 -13.16 4.13 0.67
CA HIS A 376 -14.01 5.29 0.96
C HIS A 376 -13.77 5.89 2.35
N TYR A 377 -13.61 5.06 3.39
CA TYR A 377 -13.29 5.58 4.71
C TYR A 377 -11.86 6.14 4.77
N SER A 378 -10.88 5.48 4.16
CA SER A 378 -9.49 5.94 4.12
C SER A 378 -9.34 7.25 3.37
N THR A 379 -9.91 7.38 2.17
CA THR A 379 -9.86 8.59 1.35
C THR A 379 -10.64 9.73 2.00
N GLY A 380 -11.84 9.47 2.53
CA GLY A 380 -12.67 10.47 3.21
C GLY A 380 -12.02 11.05 4.47
N ILE A 381 -11.47 10.20 5.34
CA ILE A 381 -10.76 10.66 6.54
C ILE A 381 -9.47 11.40 6.17
N SER A 382 -8.72 10.92 5.18
CA SER A 382 -7.54 11.62 4.66
C SER A 382 -7.89 13.00 4.12
N MET A 383 -9.01 13.13 3.40
CA MET A 383 -9.53 14.41 2.90
C MET A 383 -9.84 15.39 4.02
N VAL A 384 -10.49 14.94 5.09
CA VAL A 384 -10.77 15.81 6.24
C VAL A 384 -9.48 16.30 6.88
N PHE A 385 -8.50 15.41 7.13
CA PHE A 385 -7.21 15.83 7.68
C PHE A 385 -6.45 16.78 6.76
N CYS A 386 -6.44 16.50 5.44
CA CYS A 386 -5.82 17.36 4.45
C CYS A 386 -6.50 18.73 4.39
N LEU A 387 -7.83 18.81 4.40
CA LEU A 387 -8.57 20.08 4.40
C LEU A 387 -8.28 20.89 5.67
N VAL A 388 -8.36 20.28 6.84
CA VAL A 388 -8.12 20.96 8.11
C VAL A 388 -6.68 21.49 8.17
N LEU A 389 -5.71 20.69 7.76
CA LEU A 389 -4.31 21.11 7.72
C LEU A 389 -4.08 22.19 6.65
N ALA A 390 -4.64 22.03 5.46
CA ALA A 390 -4.55 23.00 4.36
C ALA A 390 -5.08 24.36 4.78
N LEU A 391 -6.30 24.39 5.34
CA LEU A 391 -6.94 25.61 5.82
C LEU A 391 -6.17 26.22 6.99
N GLY A 392 -5.80 25.41 7.99
CA GLY A 392 -5.06 25.91 9.16
C GLY A 392 -3.71 26.53 8.77
N GLY A 393 -2.94 25.86 7.92
CA GLY A 393 -1.64 26.34 7.45
C GLY A 393 -1.77 27.56 6.52
N PHE A 394 -2.67 27.50 5.54
CA PHE A 394 -2.85 28.57 4.56
C PHE A 394 -3.48 29.83 5.18
N LEU A 395 -4.49 29.71 6.04
CA LEU A 395 -5.10 30.86 6.71
C LEU A 395 -4.17 31.52 7.74
N THR A 396 -3.10 30.84 8.16
CA THR A 396 -2.06 31.43 9.00
C THR A 396 -1.02 32.17 8.16
N PHE A 397 -0.51 31.52 7.11
CA PHE A 397 0.69 32.00 6.39
C PHE A 397 0.43 32.61 5.01
N GLY A 398 -0.76 32.49 4.44
CA GLY A 398 -1.16 33.12 3.18
C GLY A 398 -0.14 32.96 2.04
N ASP A 399 0.36 34.09 1.55
CA ASP A 399 1.40 34.16 0.51
C ASP A 399 2.76 33.57 0.93
N LYS A 400 3.06 33.54 2.23
CA LYS A 400 4.32 33.01 2.78
C LYS A 400 4.33 31.49 2.97
N THR A 401 3.24 30.77 2.71
CA THR A 401 3.16 29.32 2.96
C THR A 401 4.22 28.53 2.18
N LEU A 402 5.09 27.81 2.87
CA LEU A 402 6.16 27.00 2.26
C LEU A 402 5.67 25.59 1.91
N GLY A 403 6.42 24.88 1.05
CA GLY A 403 6.11 23.50 0.67
C GLY A 403 6.09 22.51 1.85
N ASN A 404 6.88 22.81 2.88
CA ASN A 404 6.77 22.22 4.21
C ASN A 404 6.25 23.28 5.19
N VAL A 405 4.97 23.20 5.55
CA VAL A 405 4.35 24.20 6.45
C VAL A 405 4.98 24.24 7.85
N LEU A 406 5.64 23.17 8.31
CA LEU A 406 6.35 23.20 9.59
C LEU A 406 7.57 24.13 9.55
N ASN A 407 8.13 24.43 8.36
CA ASN A 407 9.24 25.38 8.22
C ASN A 407 8.80 26.84 8.31
N ASN A 408 7.49 27.11 8.28
CA ASN A 408 6.96 28.46 8.53
C ASN A 408 7.00 28.85 10.01
N PHE A 409 7.10 27.88 10.93
CA PHE A 409 7.16 28.13 12.37
C PHE A 409 8.60 28.21 12.87
N PRO A 410 8.87 28.98 13.93
CA PRO A 410 10.22 29.14 14.45
C PRO A 410 10.80 27.82 15.01
N ALA A 411 12.12 27.74 15.04
CA ALA A 411 12.86 26.52 15.42
C ALA A 411 12.84 26.22 16.93
N ASP A 412 12.56 27.22 17.76
CA ASP A 412 12.55 27.14 19.23
C ASP A 412 11.20 26.63 19.81
N ASN A 413 10.17 26.51 18.98
CA ASN A 413 8.84 26.11 19.44
C ASN A 413 8.76 24.60 19.73
N THR A 414 8.64 24.24 21.01
CA THR A 414 8.60 22.83 21.48
C THR A 414 7.50 22.01 20.83
N MET A 415 6.29 22.56 20.68
CA MET A 415 5.17 21.79 20.11
C MET A 415 5.39 21.51 18.62
N VAL A 416 5.93 22.49 17.89
CA VAL A 416 6.34 22.30 16.49
C VAL A 416 7.45 21.27 16.38
N ASN A 417 8.42 21.28 17.30
CA ASN A 417 9.50 20.29 17.31
C ASN A 417 9.00 18.87 17.61
N ILE A 418 7.96 18.70 18.43
CA ILE A 418 7.29 17.40 18.60
C ILE A 418 6.65 16.95 17.28
N ALA A 419 5.95 17.86 16.59
CA ALA A 419 5.37 17.55 15.27
C ALA A 419 6.45 17.21 14.22
N ARG A 420 7.57 17.95 14.19
CA ARG A 420 8.74 17.69 13.33
C ARG A 420 9.33 16.30 13.62
N LEU A 421 9.44 15.92 14.90
CA LEU A 421 9.93 14.59 15.29
C LEU A 421 9.00 13.49 14.80
N CYS A 422 7.70 13.61 15.08
CA CYS A 422 6.70 12.64 14.59
C CYS A 422 6.73 12.51 13.07
N PHE A 423 6.85 13.63 12.36
CA PHE A 423 6.89 13.65 10.91
C PHE A 423 8.17 13.02 10.36
N GLY A 424 9.34 13.42 10.86
CA GLY A 424 10.63 12.87 10.44
C GLY A 424 10.76 11.37 10.71
N LEU A 425 10.32 10.90 11.89
CA LEU A 425 10.28 9.46 12.19
C LEU A 425 9.34 8.69 11.25
N ASN A 426 8.16 9.25 10.94
CA ASN A 426 7.25 8.63 10.00
C ASN A 426 7.85 8.53 8.58
N MET A 427 8.57 9.57 8.12
CA MET A 427 9.23 9.54 6.82
C MET A 427 10.35 8.49 6.76
N LEU A 428 11.13 8.34 7.85
CA LEU A 428 12.14 7.30 7.95
C LEU A 428 11.57 5.88 7.88
N THR A 429 10.35 5.67 8.41
CA THR A 429 9.66 4.37 8.32
C THR A 429 8.88 4.16 7.02
N THR A 430 8.57 5.23 6.29
CA THR A 430 7.82 5.15 5.02
C THR A 430 8.76 5.04 3.79
N LEU A 431 9.96 5.61 3.85
CA LEU A 431 10.97 5.48 2.78
C LEU A 431 11.26 4.02 2.37
N PRO A 432 11.43 3.06 3.30
CA PRO A 432 11.58 1.65 2.94
C PRO A 432 10.43 1.05 2.14
N LEU A 433 9.20 1.53 2.35
CA LEU A 433 8.02 1.06 1.61
C LEU A 433 8.09 1.50 0.14
N GLU A 434 8.44 2.75 -0.12
CA GLU A 434 8.60 3.24 -1.50
C GLU A 434 9.84 2.62 -2.19
N ALA A 435 10.92 2.36 -1.44
CA ALA A 435 12.07 1.63 -1.97
C ALA A 435 11.69 0.19 -2.35
N PHE A 436 10.82 -0.45 -1.57
CA PHE A 436 10.27 -1.76 -1.91
C PHE A 436 9.47 -1.70 -3.21
N VAL A 437 8.59 -0.70 -3.38
CA VAL A 437 7.80 -0.51 -4.60
C VAL A 437 8.70 -0.31 -5.81
N CYS A 438 9.70 0.57 -5.73
CA CYS A 438 10.66 0.79 -6.82
C CYS A 438 11.37 -0.52 -7.21
N ARG A 439 11.83 -1.28 -6.21
CA ARG A 439 12.54 -2.53 -6.43
C ARG A 439 11.64 -3.60 -7.04
N GLU A 440 10.40 -3.72 -6.57
CA GLU A 440 9.41 -4.66 -7.12
C GLU A 440 9.12 -4.32 -8.59
N VAL A 441 8.87 -3.05 -8.91
CA VAL A 441 8.66 -2.59 -10.29
C VAL A 441 9.84 -2.93 -11.20
N MET A 442 11.07 -2.75 -10.72
CA MET A 442 12.29 -3.09 -11.46
C MET A 442 12.45 -4.60 -11.65
N LEU A 443 12.19 -5.40 -10.62
CA LEU A 443 12.29 -6.86 -10.71
C LEU A 443 11.22 -7.43 -11.64
N THR A 444 9.98 -6.98 -11.52
CA THR A 444 8.86 -7.40 -12.38
C THR A 444 9.11 -7.01 -13.84
N TYR A 445 9.80 -5.89 -14.11
CA TYR A 445 10.12 -5.47 -15.47
C TYR A 445 11.33 -6.18 -16.08
N PHE A 446 12.46 -6.25 -15.35
CA PHE A 446 13.72 -6.79 -15.89
C PHE A 446 13.91 -8.29 -15.67
N PHE A 447 13.29 -8.87 -14.64
CA PHE A 447 13.49 -10.23 -14.17
C PHE A 447 12.18 -10.91 -13.72
N PRO A 448 11.12 -10.96 -14.56
CA PRO A 448 9.81 -11.46 -14.16
C PRO A 448 9.79 -12.94 -13.75
N ASP A 449 10.56 -13.79 -14.45
CA ASP A 449 10.53 -15.25 -14.29
C ASP A 449 11.73 -15.79 -13.47
N GLU A 450 12.49 -14.90 -12.84
CA GLU A 450 13.72 -15.25 -12.16
C GLU A 450 13.51 -15.41 -10.65
N PRO A 451 14.09 -16.44 -10.03
CA PRO A 451 13.98 -16.63 -8.59
C PRO A 451 14.72 -15.52 -7.83
N PHE A 452 14.40 -15.41 -6.54
CA PHE A 452 15.01 -14.42 -5.66
C PHE A 452 16.54 -14.55 -5.65
N ASN A 453 17.23 -13.42 -5.79
CA ASN A 453 18.69 -13.35 -5.74
C ASN A 453 19.12 -12.26 -4.77
N MET A 454 19.88 -12.66 -3.73
CA MET A 454 20.34 -11.74 -2.68
C MET A 454 21.23 -10.61 -3.24
N ASN A 455 22.11 -10.90 -4.20
CA ASN A 455 23.00 -9.88 -4.78
C ASN A 455 22.21 -8.83 -5.55
N ARG A 456 21.19 -9.25 -6.32
CA ARG A 456 20.27 -8.34 -7.03
C ARG A 456 19.47 -7.49 -6.03
N HIS A 457 18.96 -8.12 -4.97
CA HIS A 457 18.24 -7.43 -3.90
C HIS A 457 19.08 -6.35 -3.23
N LEU A 458 20.32 -6.68 -2.84
CA LEU A 458 21.26 -5.73 -2.24
C LEU A 458 21.64 -4.61 -3.22
N LEU A 459 21.97 -4.96 -4.47
CA LEU A 459 22.36 -3.99 -5.49
C LEU A 459 21.25 -2.97 -5.77
N PHE A 460 20.02 -3.43 -6.01
CA PHE A 460 18.89 -2.54 -6.28
C PHE A 460 18.52 -1.69 -5.07
N SER A 461 18.45 -2.29 -3.87
CA SER A 461 18.12 -1.53 -2.65
C SER A 461 19.17 -0.46 -2.35
N THR A 462 20.46 -0.81 -2.46
CA THR A 462 21.56 0.13 -2.21
C THR A 462 21.59 1.25 -3.24
N SER A 463 21.48 0.92 -4.53
CA SER A 463 21.49 1.93 -5.60
C SER A 463 20.29 2.87 -5.53
N LEU A 464 19.09 2.36 -5.22
CA LEU A 464 17.88 3.16 -5.02
C LEU A 464 18.04 4.13 -3.84
N VAL A 465 18.44 3.64 -2.67
CA VAL A 465 18.59 4.49 -1.48
C VAL A 465 19.74 5.48 -1.67
N ALA A 466 20.87 5.07 -2.23
CA ALA A 466 22.01 5.96 -2.47
C ALA A 466 21.67 7.08 -3.47
N SER A 467 20.99 6.76 -4.57
CA SER A 467 20.59 7.77 -5.57
C SER A 467 19.54 8.74 -5.01
N ALA A 468 18.53 8.25 -4.27
CA ALA A 468 17.56 9.12 -3.61
C ALA A 468 18.20 9.98 -2.51
N LEU A 469 19.17 9.45 -1.77
CA LEU A 469 19.96 10.20 -0.80
C LEU A 469 20.69 11.36 -1.50
N VAL A 470 21.44 11.09 -2.57
CA VAL A 470 22.15 12.13 -3.33
C VAL A 470 21.19 13.23 -3.82
N LEU A 471 20.04 12.85 -4.38
CA LEU A 471 19.04 13.83 -4.82
C LEU A 471 18.45 14.63 -3.65
N SER A 472 18.21 13.99 -2.51
CA SER A 472 17.70 14.67 -1.30
C SER A 472 18.70 15.69 -0.74
N LEU A 473 20.01 15.41 -0.86
CA LEU A 473 21.08 16.31 -0.40
C LEU A 473 21.18 17.59 -1.24
N VAL A 474 20.85 17.52 -2.54
CA VAL A 474 20.89 18.66 -3.46
C VAL A 474 19.55 19.38 -3.60
N THR A 475 18.46 18.77 -3.14
CA THR A 475 17.11 19.33 -3.24
C THR A 475 16.75 20.11 -1.98
N CYS A 476 16.42 21.39 -2.15
CA CYS A 476 15.97 22.28 -1.07
C CYS A 476 14.47 22.63 -1.18
N ASP A 477 13.86 22.53 -2.37
CA ASP A 477 12.44 22.86 -2.58
C ASP A 477 11.58 21.58 -2.62
N LEU A 478 10.98 21.25 -1.48
CA LEU A 478 10.04 20.14 -1.36
C LEU A 478 8.79 20.33 -2.23
N GLY A 479 8.33 21.59 -2.40
CA GLY A 479 7.15 21.91 -3.22
C GLY A 479 7.38 21.57 -4.69
N ALA A 480 8.57 21.84 -5.21
CA ALA A 480 8.94 21.46 -6.58
C ALA A 480 8.93 19.93 -6.80
N VAL A 481 9.35 19.14 -5.81
CA VAL A 481 9.29 17.67 -5.89
C VAL A 481 7.83 17.21 -5.97
N PHE A 482 6.97 17.73 -5.10
CA PHE A 482 5.53 17.41 -5.11
C PHE A 482 4.86 17.81 -6.42
N GLU A 483 5.13 19.01 -6.93
CA GLU A 483 4.59 19.49 -8.21
C GLU A 483 5.02 18.59 -9.37
N LEU A 484 6.31 18.28 -9.49
CA LEU A 484 6.86 17.53 -10.62
C LEU A 484 6.39 16.07 -10.63
N VAL A 485 6.58 15.37 -9.50
CA VAL A 485 6.23 13.94 -9.39
C VAL A 485 4.71 13.78 -9.43
N GLY A 486 4.00 14.66 -8.72
CA GLY A 486 2.54 14.68 -8.69
C GLY A 486 1.91 14.90 -10.06
N ALA A 487 2.36 15.90 -10.80
CA ALA A 487 1.75 16.26 -12.07
C ALA A 487 2.11 15.31 -13.23
N THR A 488 3.12 14.45 -13.05
CA THR A 488 3.55 13.49 -14.08
C THR A 488 3.12 12.07 -13.70
N SER A 489 3.84 11.42 -12.79
CA SER A 489 3.62 10.01 -12.46
C SER A 489 2.32 9.77 -11.71
N ALA A 490 1.97 10.65 -10.76
CA ALA A 490 0.72 10.48 -9.99
C ALA A 490 -0.51 10.65 -10.89
N VAL A 491 -0.52 11.66 -11.76
CA VAL A 491 -1.55 11.87 -12.79
C VAL A 491 -1.67 10.66 -13.73
N ALA A 492 -0.54 10.13 -14.20
CA ALA A 492 -0.54 8.93 -15.06
C ALA A 492 -1.17 7.72 -14.36
N MET A 493 -0.78 7.47 -13.10
CA MET A 493 -1.25 6.32 -12.33
C MET A 493 -2.68 6.44 -11.82
N ALA A 494 -3.17 7.65 -11.55
CA ALA A 494 -4.48 7.88 -10.97
C ALA A 494 -5.54 8.18 -12.01
N TYR A 495 -5.25 9.08 -12.95
CA TYR A 495 -6.25 9.67 -13.84
C TYR A 495 -6.21 9.09 -15.27
N ILE A 496 -5.09 8.51 -15.69
CA ILE A 496 -4.92 8.02 -17.06
C ILE A 496 -5.05 6.50 -17.10
N LEU A 497 -4.15 5.76 -16.44
CA LEU A 497 -4.02 4.32 -16.63
C LEU A 497 -5.21 3.49 -16.12
N PRO A 498 -5.75 3.68 -14.89
CA PRO A 498 -6.88 2.88 -14.42
C PRO A 498 -8.16 3.11 -15.23
N PRO A 499 -8.56 4.36 -15.55
CA PRO A 499 -9.71 4.61 -16.42
C PRO A 499 -9.53 4.03 -17.83
N LEU A 500 -8.33 4.14 -18.42
CA LEU A 500 -8.04 3.55 -19.73
C LEU A 500 -8.18 2.02 -19.74
N CYS A 501 -7.67 1.35 -18.70
CA CYS A 501 -7.85 -0.10 -18.55
C CYS A 501 -9.34 -0.44 -18.39
N TYR A 502 -10.08 0.32 -17.58
CA TYR A 502 -11.51 0.11 -17.38
C TYR A 502 -12.30 0.21 -18.68
N MET A 503 -12.03 1.25 -19.50
CA MET A 503 -12.66 1.44 -20.80
C MET A 503 -12.40 0.29 -21.78
N LYS A 504 -11.25 -0.40 -21.65
CA LYS A 504 -10.87 -1.51 -22.52
C LYS A 504 -11.44 -2.85 -22.05
N LEU A 505 -11.59 -3.04 -20.73
CA LEU A 505 -12.03 -4.29 -20.12
C LEU A 505 -13.56 -4.37 -19.94
N THR A 506 -14.27 -3.25 -20.02
CA THR A 506 -15.73 -3.20 -19.78
C THR A 506 -16.53 -2.87 -21.05
N THR A 507 -17.79 -3.27 -21.07
CA THR A 507 -18.73 -2.86 -22.13
C THR A 507 -19.19 -1.42 -21.91
N ARG A 508 -19.60 -0.74 -22.99
CA ARG A 508 -19.91 0.70 -22.92
C ARG A 508 -21.07 0.97 -21.95
N SER A 509 -20.76 1.72 -20.89
CA SER A 509 -21.71 2.21 -19.89
C SER A 509 -21.49 3.70 -19.63
N TRP A 510 -22.38 4.35 -18.87
CA TRP A 510 -22.19 5.74 -18.44
C TRP A 510 -20.83 5.95 -17.73
N ARG A 511 -20.39 4.96 -16.93
CA ARG A 511 -19.11 4.97 -16.23
C ARG A 511 -17.92 4.98 -17.19
N THR A 512 -18.05 4.41 -18.39
CA THR A 512 -17.04 4.44 -19.44
C THR A 512 -16.84 5.85 -20.01
N TYR A 513 -17.91 6.65 -20.15
CA TYR A 513 -17.80 8.05 -20.56
C TYR A 513 -17.14 8.91 -19.48
N MET A 514 -17.50 8.69 -18.21
CA MET A 514 -16.81 9.33 -17.08
C MET A 514 -15.33 8.97 -17.05
N ALA A 515 -14.98 7.71 -17.31
CA ALA A 515 -13.58 7.27 -17.42
C ALA A 515 -12.85 8.05 -18.52
N GLY A 516 -13.46 8.18 -19.70
CA GLY A 516 -12.90 8.98 -20.79
C GLY A 516 -12.68 10.45 -20.41
N ALA A 517 -13.62 11.07 -19.69
CA ALA A 517 -13.47 12.45 -19.22
C ALA A 517 -12.29 12.61 -18.23
N VAL A 518 -12.12 11.65 -17.30
CA VAL A 518 -10.98 11.65 -16.35
C VAL A 518 -9.65 11.45 -17.08
N VAL A 519 -9.59 10.62 -18.13
CA VAL A 519 -8.38 10.48 -18.97
C VAL A 519 -8.04 11.79 -19.65
N VAL A 520 -9.02 12.45 -20.27
CA VAL A 520 -8.80 13.74 -20.95
C VAL A 520 -8.31 14.79 -19.96
N PHE A 521 -8.94 14.85 -18.78
CA PHE A 521 -8.49 15.72 -17.68
C PHE A 521 -7.03 15.43 -17.30
N GLY A 522 -6.68 14.16 -17.04
CA GLY A 522 -5.32 13.76 -16.69
C GLY A 522 -4.29 14.12 -17.78
N MET A 523 -4.63 13.90 -19.05
CA MET A 523 -3.76 14.26 -20.18
C MET A 523 -3.53 15.77 -20.27
N ILE A 524 -4.58 16.59 -20.10
CA ILE A 524 -4.47 18.06 -20.11
C ILE A 524 -3.59 18.53 -18.95
N VAL A 525 -3.83 18.03 -17.74
CA VAL A 525 -3.04 18.39 -16.55
C VAL A 525 -1.57 18.03 -16.75
N MET A 526 -1.28 16.81 -17.23
CA MET A 526 0.08 16.34 -17.44
C MET A 526 0.82 17.20 -18.49
N VAL A 527 0.18 17.50 -19.63
CA VAL A 527 0.81 18.32 -20.68
C VAL A 527 1.08 19.73 -20.19
N ILE A 528 0.10 20.40 -19.57
CA ILE A 528 0.26 21.77 -19.08
C ILE A 528 1.34 21.83 -17.99
N SER A 529 1.35 20.87 -17.07
CA SER A 529 2.31 20.86 -15.97
C SER A 529 3.73 20.60 -16.44
N VAL A 530 3.93 19.72 -17.43
CA VAL A 530 5.25 19.50 -18.05
C VAL A 530 5.72 20.77 -18.75
N ILE A 531 4.84 21.46 -19.50
CA ILE A 531 5.19 22.74 -20.14
C ILE A 531 5.60 23.78 -19.09
N GLN A 532 4.83 23.91 -18.01
CA GLN A 532 5.14 24.85 -16.92
C GLN A 532 6.44 24.50 -16.20
N ALA A 533 6.72 23.21 -15.95
CA ALA A 533 7.97 22.76 -15.36
C ALA A 533 9.16 23.11 -16.27
N VAL A 534 9.05 22.86 -17.58
CA VAL A 534 10.08 23.22 -18.56
C VAL A 534 10.29 24.73 -18.63
N GLN A 535 9.22 25.52 -18.63
CA GLN A 535 9.30 26.97 -18.60
C GLN A 535 9.97 27.49 -17.33
N LYS A 536 9.67 26.90 -16.17
CA LYS A 536 10.31 27.25 -14.88
C LYS A 536 11.81 26.94 -14.90
N MET A 537 12.23 25.83 -15.52
CA MET A 537 13.63 25.49 -15.72
C MET A 537 14.36 26.44 -16.69
N ILE A 538 13.71 26.86 -17.78
CA ILE A 538 14.30 27.78 -18.77
C ILE A 538 14.39 29.21 -18.21
N ASN A 539 13.37 29.64 -17.47
CA ASN A 539 13.25 30.99 -16.95
C ASN A 539 13.88 31.17 -15.57
N SER A 540 14.75 30.26 -15.09
CA SER A 540 15.42 30.35 -13.77
C SER A 540 16.21 31.67 -13.62
N LYS A 541 15.47 32.73 -13.28
CA LYS A 541 15.91 34.04 -12.80
C LYS A 541 15.83 34.10 -11.27
N ASP A 542 15.08 33.18 -10.66
CA ASP A 542 15.07 32.95 -9.23
C ASP A 542 16.25 32.03 -8.91
N GLY A 543 17.18 32.51 -8.07
CA GLY A 543 18.35 31.73 -7.66
C GLY A 543 17.99 30.38 -7.02
N PRO A 544 18.98 29.50 -6.80
CA PRO A 544 18.71 28.20 -6.19
C PRO A 544 17.99 28.40 -4.85
N ALA A 545 16.89 27.68 -4.66
CA ALA A 545 16.16 27.67 -3.40
C ALA A 545 17.14 27.37 -2.26
N GLN A 546 17.20 28.26 -1.26
CA GLN A 546 18.08 28.05 -0.12
C GLN A 546 17.47 26.99 0.79
N CYS A 547 18.26 25.97 1.14
CA CYS A 547 17.91 25.01 2.17
C CYS A 547 17.77 25.74 3.52
N VAL A 548 16.67 25.47 4.23
CA VAL A 548 16.40 25.98 5.59
C VAL A 548 17.23 25.24 6.63
#